data_AF-A0A3M0YYW0-F1
#
_entry.id   AF-A0A3M0YYW0-F1
#
_cell.length_a   1.000
_cell.length_b   1.000
_cell.length_c   1.000
_cell.angle_alpha   90.00
_cell.angle_beta   90.00
_cell.angle_gamma   90.00
#
_symmetry.space_group_name_H-M   'P 1'
#
loop_
_entity.id
_entity.type
_entity.pdbx_description
1 polymer ?
#
loop_
_entity_poly.entity_id
_entity_poly.type
_entity_poly.pdbx_seq_one_letter_code
_entity_poly.pdbx_strand_id
1 'polypeptide(L)'
;MKKDSDQKPKARGIDRSDFLKKFGSAVFASLFVPALMSDQFEAKASTSETTERLIQQLPELPPERPGEDMLLRMMRDVRRALEKPVEERHWIMVIDTRKCVGCNACTIACSAENNLPPGVVYRPVIKDEIGEYPNVTRRFIPRPCMQCENPPCTPVCPVNATFKRPDGIVAIDYERCIGCRYCLTACPYQARSFDWGEYYTEDKGLWGLMPYEKEANHEYGKEWKRDG
;
A
#
# COMPACT_ATOMS: atom_id res chain seq x y z
N MET A 1 8.62 31.96 41.62
CA MET A 1 7.71 32.12 40.48
C MET A 1 8.10 31.11 39.41
N LYS A 2 7.45 29.93 39.42
CA LYS A 2 7.71 28.84 38.46
C LYS A 2 6.87 29.13 37.20
N LYS A 3 7.53 29.07 36.04
CA LYS A 3 6.92 29.21 34.71
C LYS A 3 6.04 28.00 34.41
N ASP A 4 4.80 28.28 34.01
CA ASP A 4 3.90 27.34 33.37
C ASP A 4 4.50 26.86 32.04
N SER A 5 4.47 25.54 31.82
CA SER A 5 4.78 24.95 30.52
C SER A 5 3.64 24.02 30.14
N ASP A 6 2.93 24.41 29.09
CA ASP A 6 1.80 23.74 28.46
C ASP A 6 2.11 22.29 28.11
N GLN A 7 1.39 21.35 28.73
CA GLN A 7 1.30 19.96 28.29
C GLN A 7 0.18 19.83 27.25
N LYS A 8 0.55 19.65 25.97
CA LYS A 8 -0.38 19.19 24.93
C LYS A 8 -0.85 17.74 25.22
N PRO A 9 -2.15 17.41 25.09
CA PRO A 9 -2.65 16.07 25.38
C PRO A 9 -2.24 15.06 24.28
N LYS A 10 -1.59 13.96 24.69
CA LYS A 10 -1.29 12.80 23.82
C LYS A 10 -2.59 12.06 23.50
N ALA A 11 -2.97 12.00 22.23
CA ALA A 11 -4.06 11.16 21.75
C ALA A 11 -3.73 9.67 22.01
N ARG A 12 -4.57 8.99 22.81
CA ARG A 12 -4.46 7.54 23.08
C ARG A 12 -5.05 6.76 21.90
N GLY A 13 -4.21 6.32 20.98
CA GLY A 13 -4.53 5.21 20.07
C GLY A 13 -4.38 3.89 20.83
N ILE A 14 -5.30 2.94 20.63
CA ILE A 14 -5.19 1.59 21.19
C ILE A 14 -4.16 0.83 20.32
N ASP A 15 -3.04 0.47 20.93
CA ASP A 15 -1.99 -0.34 20.33
C ASP A 15 -2.46 -1.80 20.11
N ARG A 16 -1.86 -2.53 19.17
CA ARG A 16 -2.16 -3.95 18.87
C ARG A 16 -2.07 -4.81 20.14
N SER A 17 -1.11 -4.50 21.01
CA SER A 17 -0.94 -5.16 22.30
C SER A 17 -2.07 -4.85 23.29
N ASP A 18 -2.63 -3.64 23.25
CA ASP A 18 -3.74 -3.22 24.10
C ASP A 18 -5.09 -3.81 23.64
N PHE A 19 -5.29 -3.97 22.33
CA PHE A 19 -6.50 -4.63 21.80
C PHE A 19 -6.55 -6.10 22.21
N LEU A 20 -5.43 -6.83 22.08
CA LEU A 20 -5.33 -8.24 22.49
C LEU A 20 -5.52 -8.41 24.01
N LYS A 21 -5.01 -7.48 24.83
CA LYS A 21 -5.20 -7.52 26.30
C LYS A 21 -6.64 -7.22 26.71
N LYS A 22 -7.30 -6.26 26.05
CA LYS A 22 -8.67 -5.83 26.39
C LYS A 22 -9.75 -6.78 25.88
N PHE A 23 -9.53 -7.43 24.74
CA PHE A 23 -10.54 -8.29 24.11
C PHE A 23 -10.20 -9.78 24.13
N GLY A 24 -8.97 -10.17 24.46
CA GLY A 24 -8.57 -11.57 24.63
C GLY A 24 -9.06 -12.22 25.93
N SER A 25 -9.54 -11.43 26.90
CA SER A 25 -9.98 -11.90 28.22
C SER A 25 -11.50 -11.94 28.41
N ALA A 26 -12.29 -11.46 27.43
CA ALA A 26 -13.74 -11.40 27.52
C ALA A 26 -14.39 -12.29 26.46
N VAL A 27 -14.72 -13.52 26.86
CA VAL A 27 -15.62 -14.43 26.15
C VAL A 27 -16.94 -13.70 25.82
N PHE A 28 -17.28 -13.60 24.53
CA PHE A 28 -18.64 -13.36 24.01
C PHE A 28 -19.44 -12.17 24.58
N ALA A 29 -18.93 -10.94 24.51
CA ALA A 29 -19.74 -9.75 24.75
C ALA A 29 -19.90 -8.87 23.48
N SER A 30 -21.02 -9.11 22.79
CA SER A 30 -21.78 -8.17 21.95
C SER A 30 -21.28 -7.84 20.53
N LEU A 31 -22.01 -8.40 19.55
CA LEU A 31 -22.04 -8.12 18.11
C LEU A 31 -22.44 -6.67 17.73
N PHE A 32 -22.32 -5.67 18.62
CA PHE A 32 -22.87 -4.32 18.39
C PHE A 32 -21.89 -3.15 18.59
N VAL A 33 -20.59 -3.42 18.74
CA VAL A 33 -19.59 -2.35 18.91
C VAL A 33 -19.12 -1.63 17.62
N PRO A 34 -19.23 -2.16 16.38
CA PRO A 34 -18.63 -1.47 15.23
C PRO A 34 -19.24 -0.11 14.88
N ALA A 35 -20.53 0.10 15.18
CA ALA A 35 -21.25 1.30 14.74
C ALA A 35 -20.90 2.56 15.57
N LEU A 36 -20.56 2.42 16.85
CA LEU A 36 -20.37 3.54 17.77
C LEU A 36 -18.95 4.12 17.81
N MET A 37 -18.00 3.52 17.09
CA MET A 37 -16.59 3.99 17.06
C MET A 37 -16.13 4.52 15.70
N SER A 38 -17.04 4.70 14.74
CA SER A 38 -16.68 5.24 13.42
C SER A 38 -16.34 6.75 13.46
N ASP A 39 -16.96 7.52 14.36
CA ASP A 39 -16.83 8.98 14.43
C ASP A 39 -15.57 9.52 15.16
N GLN A 40 -14.77 8.66 15.81
CA GLN A 40 -13.59 9.12 16.57
C GLN A 40 -12.23 8.81 15.92
N PHE A 41 -12.22 8.27 14.71
CA PHE A 41 -10.97 7.88 14.05
C PHE A 41 -10.82 8.53 12.68
N GLU A 42 -10.52 9.83 12.69
CA GLU A 42 -9.89 10.47 11.54
C GLU A 42 -8.54 9.79 11.27
N ALA A 43 -8.44 9.15 10.11
CA ALA A 43 -7.15 8.74 9.57
C ALA A 43 -6.34 10.02 9.31
N LYS A 44 -5.17 10.14 9.94
CA LYS A 44 -4.22 11.22 9.61
C LYS A 44 -3.79 11.04 8.14
N ALA A 45 -4.42 11.79 7.25
CA ALA A 45 -3.86 12.06 5.94
C ALA A 45 -2.44 12.62 6.13
N SER A 46 -1.52 12.26 5.24
CA SER A 46 -0.15 12.79 5.23
C SER A 46 -0.19 14.31 5.35
N THR A 47 0.37 14.87 6.42
CA THR A 47 0.38 16.32 6.66
C THR A 47 1.10 17.04 5.52
N SER A 48 0.71 18.30 5.26
CA SER A 48 1.39 19.22 4.34
C SER A 48 2.94 19.18 4.49
N GLU A 49 3.43 19.12 5.73
CA GLU A 49 4.87 19.00 6.06
C GLU A 49 5.57 17.79 5.42
N THR A 50 4.84 16.69 5.18
CA THR A 50 5.42 15.48 4.55
C THR A 50 5.60 15.68 3.05
N THR A 51 4.69 16.43 2.40
CA THR A 51 4.75 16.70 0.95
C THR A 51 5.85 17.71 0.63
N GLU A 52 6.02 18.75 1.44
CA GLU A 52 7.12 19.71 1.30
C GLU A 52 8.50 19.03 1.45
N ARG A 53 8.65 18.12 2.42
CA ARG A 53 9.89 17.34 2.59
C ARG A 53 10.19 16.45 1.38
N LEU A 54 9.17 15.85 0.76
CA LEU A 54 9.34 15.02 -0.42
C LEU A 54 9.74 15.84 -1.66
N ILE A 55 9.18 17.04 -1.85
CA ILE A 55 9.57 17.94 -2.96
C ILE A 55 11.04 18.35 -2.83
N GLN A 56 11.53 18.61 -1.61
CA GLN A 56 12.92 18.96 -1.34
C GLN A 56 13.92 17.83 -1.64
N GLN A 57 13.48 16.58 -1.69
CA GLN A 57 14.34 15.43 -1.97
C GLN A 57 14.47 15.09 -3.46
N LEU A 58 13.76 15.78 -4.35
CA LEU A 58 13.80 15.50 -5.79
C LEU A 58 15.03 16.15 -6.46
N PRO A 59 15.76 15.42 -7.33
CA PRO A 59 16.94 15.97 -8.01
C PRO A 59 16.56 17.09 -8.98
N GLU A 60 17.32 18.19 -9.01
CA GLU A 60 17.11 19.26 -9.98
C GLU A 60 17.17 18.73 -11.42
N LEU A 61 16.22 19.16 -12.27
CA LEU A 61 16.11 18.67 -13.64
C LEU A 61 16.68 19.71 -14.61
N PRO A 62 17.33 19.31 -15.72
CA PRO A 62 17.79 20.22 -16.76
C PRO A 62 16.63 21.02 -17.38
N PRO A 63 16.87 22.13 -18.10
CA PRO A 63 15.81 22.87 -18.79
C PRO A 63 15.13 22.01 -19.86
N GLU A 64 13.86 22.28 -20.13
CA GLU A 64 13.05 21.53 -21.12
C GLU A 64 13.60 21.75 -22.54
N ARG A 65 13.65 20.66 -23.31
CA ARG A 65 14.11 20.69 -24.70
C ARG A 65 13.15 19.89 -25.60
N PRO A 66 12.93 20.31 -26.86
CA PRO A 66 12.18 19.51 -27.81
C PRO A 66 12.84 18.14 -28.01
N GLY A 67 12.05 17.06 -27.88
CA GLY A 67 12.55 15.70 -28.04
C GLY A 67 13.37 15.17 -26.87
N GLU A 68 13.20 15.70 -25.65
CA GLU A 68 13.86 15.18 -24.45
C GLU A 68 13.52 13.71 -24.15
N ASP A 69 14.38 13.06 -23.37
CA ASP A 69 14.20 11.69 -22.91
C ASP A 69 12.89 11.53 -22.13
N MET A 70 12.21 10.40 -22.33
CA MET A 70 10.93 10.12 -21.69
C MET A 70 11.00 10.14 -20.16
N LEU A 71 12.12 9.71 -19.57
CA LEU A 71 12.32 9.70 -18.12
C LEU A 71 12.35 11.13 -17.56
N LEU A 72 13.02 12.06 -18.24
CA LEU A 72 13.07 13.47 -17.83
C LEU A 72 11.67 14.08 -17.85
N ARG A 73 10.89 13.82 -18.91
CA ARG A 73 9.49 14.26 -18.99
C ARG A 73 8.65 13.69 -17.85
N MET A 74 8.77 12.38 -17.57
CA MET A 74 8.06 11.74 -16.46
C MET A 74 8.42 12.34 -15.10
N MET A 75 9.71 12.63 -14.86
CA MET A 75 10.14 13.28 -13.61
C MET A 75 9.59 14.70 -13.48
N ARG A 76 9.52 15.48 -14.57
CA ARG A 76 8.86 16.80 -14.56
C ARG A 76 7.37 16.68 -14.26
N ASP A 77 6.68 15.72 -14.88
CA ASP A 77 5.25 15.51 -14.66
C ASP A 77 4.95 15.16 -13.19
N VAL A 78 5.78 14.33 -12.57
CA VAL A 78 5.71 14.02 -11.13
C VAL A 78 5.95 15.28 -10.29
N ARG A 79 6.99 16.07 -10.57
CA ARG A 79 7.26 17.32 -9.84
C ARG A 79 6.06 18.27 -9.91
N ARG A 80 5.54 18.51 -11.11
CA ARG A 80 4.36 19.37 -11.34
C ARG A 80 3.13 18.86 -10.59
N ALA A 81 2.94 17.53 -10.49
CA ALA A 81 1.85 16.96 -9.72
C ALA A 81 2.04 17.12 -8.20
N LEU A 82 3.30 17.04 -7.72
CA LEU A 82 3.63 17.17 -6.30
C LEU A 82 3.57 18.62 -5.79
N GLU A 83 3.71 19.63 -6.67
CA GLU A 83 3.50 21.05 -6.34
C GLU A 83 2.06 21.34 -5.89
N LYS A 84 1.10 20.50 -6.29
CA LYS A 84 -0.30 20.63 -5.88
C LYS A 84 -0.52 19.99 -4.50
N PRO A 85 -1.44 20.56 -3.68
CA PRO A 85 -1.85 19.92 -2.44
C PRO A 85 -2.48 18.53 -2.71
N VAL A 86 -2.50 17.67 -1.69
CA VAL A 86 -2.91 16.26 -1.80
C VAL A 86 -4.37 16.12 -2.24
N GLU A 87 -5.19 17.11 -1.90
CA GLU A 87 -6.62 17.17 -2.18
C GLU A 87 -6.93 17.57 -3.63
N GLU A 88 -5.97 18.17 -4.33
CA GLU A 88 -6.12 18.65 -5.71
C GLU A 88 -5.41 17.74 -6.74
N ARG A 89 -4.92 16.58 -6.29
CA ARG A 89 -4.26 15.60 -7.15
C ARG A 89 -5.03 14.29 -7.15
N HIS A 90 -5.02 13.61 -8.30
CA HIS A 90 -5.56 12.26 -8.45
C HIS A 90 -4.60 11.41 -9.26
N TRP A 91 -4.25 10.24 -8.72
CA TRP A 91 -3.36 9.30 -9.38
C TRP A 91 -4.15 8.29 -10.21
N ILE A 92 -3.78 8.13 -11.48
CA ILE A 92 -4.41 7.19 -12.40
C ILE A 92 -3.33 6.32 -13.05
N MET A 93 -3.62 5.02 -13.15
CA MET A 93 -2.78 4.06 -13.86
C MET A 93 -3.54 3.56 -15.09
N VAL A 94 -2.92 3.68 -16.26
CA VAL A 94 -3.45 3.15 -17.52
C VAL A 94 -2.49 2.10 -18.05
N ILE A 95 -3.01 0.90 -18.32
CA ILE A 95 -2.24 -0.23 -18.83
C ILE A 95 -2.78 -0.60 -20.22
N ASP A 96 -1.96 -0.45 -21.25
CA ASP A 96 -2.30 -0.93 -22.60
C ASP A 96 -2.04 -2.45 -22.69
N THR A 97 -3.10 -3.24 -22.51
CA THR A 97 -3.03 -4.71 -22.53
C THR A 97 -2.64 -5.28 -23.89
N ARG A 98 -2.81 -4.53 -24.98
CA ARG A 98 -2.42 -4.95 -26.34
C ARG A 98 -0.91 -5.02 -26.51
N LYS A 99 -0.16 -4.25 -25.71
CA LYS A 99 1.31 -4.23 -25.70
C LYS A 99 1.90 -5.18 -24.65
N CYS A 100 1.07 -5.80 -23.82
CA CYS A 100 1.55 -6.71 -22.79
C CYS A 100 1.96 -8.04 -23.43
N VAL A 101 3.23 -8.40 -23.27
CA VAL A 101 3.79 -9.68 -23.78
C VAL A 101 3.98 -10.74 -22.69
N GLY A 102 3.51 -10.48 -21.46
CA GLY A 102 3.58 -11.45 -20.36
C GLY A 102 4.97 -11.67 -19.76
N CYS A 103 5.87 -10.67 -19.86
CA CYS A 103 7.27 -10.78 -19.39
C CYS A 103 7.44 -10.82 -17.86
N ASN A 104 6.41 -10.48 -17.08
CA ASN A 104 6.43 -10.41 -15.60
C ASN A 104 7.43 -9.40 -15.00
N ALA A 105 8.06 -8.54 -15.80
CA ALA A 105 8.95 -7.49 -15.28
C ALA A 105 8.23 -6.56 -14.31
N CYS A 106 6.95 -6.25 -14.55
CA CYS A 106 6.13 -5.44 -13.66
C CYS A 106 5.84 -6.12 -12.31
N THR A 107 5.85 -7.45 -12.27
CA THR A 107 5.67 -8.24 -11.05
C THR A 107 6.96 -8.19 -10.23
N ILE A 108 8.10 -8.48 -10.87
CA ILE A 108 9.42 -8.48 -10.24
C ILE A 108 9.78 -7.10 -9.69
N ALA A 109 9.54 -6.03 -10.48
CA ALA A 109 9.80 -4.66 -10.03
C ALA A 109 8.97 -4.29 -8.80
N CYS A 110 7.71 -4.74 -8.73
CA CYS A 110 6.86 -4.50 -7.57
C CYS A 110 7.33 -5.30 -6.35
N SER A 111 7.73 -6.55 -6.54
CA SER A 111 8.30 -7.38 -5.46
C SER A 111 9.58 -6.79 -4.89
N ALA A 112 10.47 -6.30 -5.76
CA ALA A 112 11.72 -5.65 -5.35
C ALA A 112 11.48 -4.33 -4.61
N GLU A 113 10.60 -3.46 -5.14
CA GLU A 113 10.32 -2.16 -4.55
C GLU A 113 9.65 -2.25 -3.17
N ASN A 114 8.75 -3.23 -2.99
CA ASN A 114 7.94 -3.34 -1.77
C ASN A 114 8.46 -4.44 -0.82
N ASN A 115 9.63 -5.01 -1.10
CA ASN A 115 10.24 -6.13 -0.36
C ASN A 115 9.23 -7.26 -0.04
N LEU A 116 8.55 -7.77 -1.07
CA LEU A 116 7.45 -8.72 -0.88
C LEU A 116 7.95 -10.10 -0.43
N PRO A 117 7.33 -10.71 0.59
CA PRO A 117 7.69 -12.05 1.09
C PRO A 117 7.29 -13.16 0.11
N PRO A 118 7.76 -14.39 0.34
CA PRO A 118 7.33 -15.54 -0.46
C PRO A 118 5.79 -15.66 -0.49
N GLY A 119 5.27 -16.01 -1.67
CA GLY A 119 3.83 -16.19 -1.88
C GLY A 119 3.01 -14.89 -1.99
N VAL A 120 3.58 -13.72 -1.68
CA VAL A 120 2.88 -12.43 -1.81
C VAL A 120 3.24 -11.76 -3.13
N VAL A 121 2.20 -11.49 -3.94
CA VAL A 121 2.36 -10.85 -5.25
C VAL A 121 1.30 -9.79 -5.45
N TYR A 122 1.70 -8.51 -5.40
CA TYR A 122 0.77 -7.38 -5.57
C TYR A 122 0.31 -7.17 -7.01
N ARG A 123 1.11 -7.59 -8.00
CA ARG A 123 0.82 -7.42 -9.43
C ARG A 123 1.03 -8.73 -10.20
N PRO A 124 0.12 -9.71 -10.09
CA PRO A 124 0.15 -10.89 -10.94
C PRO A 124 -0.20 -10.55 -12.39
N VAL A 125 0.36 -11.29 -13.34
CA VAL A 125 -0.01 -11.24 -14.76
C VAL A 125 -0.81 -12.49 -15.10
N ILE A 126 -2.11 -12.31 -15.35
CA ILE A 126 -3.02 -13.39 -15.74
C ILE A 126 -2.78 -13.73 -17.20
N LYS A 127 -2.75 -15.02 -17.51
CA LYS A 127 -2.51 -15.54 -18.86
C LYS A 127 -3.76 -16.32 -19.26
N ASP A 128 -4.45 -15.84 -20.29
CA ASP A 128 -5.62 -16.52 -20.85
C ASP A 128 -5.27 -17.01 -22.25
N GLU A 129 -5.63 -18.25 -22.57
CA GLU A 129 -5.62 -18.78 -23.94
C GLU A 129 -7.04 -18.73 -24.49
N ILE A 130 -7.20 -18.12 -25.67
CA ILE A 130 -8.49 -17.87 -26.30
C ILE A 130 -8.48 -18.51 -27.68
N GLY A 131 -9.58 -19.18 -28.03
CA GLY A 131 -9.76 -19.87 -29.31
C GLY A 131 -9.51 -21.36 -29.21
N GLU A 132 -9.60 -22.03 -30.35
CA GLU A 132 -9.41 -23.48 -30.50
C GLU A 132 -8.33 -23.74 -31.54
N TYR A 133 -7.59 -24.83 -31.37
CA TYR A 133 -6.54 -25.22 -32.31
C TYR A 133 -7.10 -25.35 -33.75
N PRO A 134 -6.44 -24.78 -34.77
CA PRO A 134 -5.12 -24.13 -34.76
C PRO A 134 -5.12 -22.61 -34.47
N ASN A 135 -6.29 -21.98 -34.30
CA ASN A 135 -6.46 -20.54 -34.13
C ASN A 135 -6.48 -20.13 -32.65
N VAL A 136 -5.39 -20.40 -31.93
CA VAL A 136 -5.23 -20.02 -30.52
C VAL A 136 -4.46 -18.71 -30.38
N THR A 137 -4.88 -17.87 -29.44
CA THR A 137 -4.17 -16.64 -29.07
C THR A 137 -4.00 -16.55 -27.55
N ARG A 138 -2.98 -15.83 -27.12
CA ARG A 138 -2.69 -15.58 -25.70
C ARG A 138 -3.00 -14.14 -25.35
N ARG A 139 -3.71 -13.93 -24.25
CA ARG A 139 -3.98 -12.62 -23.67
C ARG A 139 -3.31 -12.52 -22.32
N PHE A 140 -2.64 -11.39 -22.08
CA PHE A 140 -1.94 -11.11 -20.83
C PHE A 140 -2.61 -9.93 -20.12
N ILE A 141 -3.03 -10.13 -18.87
CA ILE A 141 -3.69 -9.10 -18.07
C ILE A 141 -2.93 -8.91 -16.75
N PRO A 142 -2.11 -7.85 -16.64
CA PRO A 142 -1.61 -7.39 -15.35
C PRO A 142 -2.79 -6.96 -14.47
N ARG A 143 -2.87 -7.50 -13.25
CA ARG A 143 -3.98 -7.25 -12.33
C ARG A 143 -3.46 -6.72 -10.99
N PRO A 144 -3.04 -5.44 -10.92
CA PRO A 144 -2.72 -4.78 -9.65
C PRO A 144 -3.99 -4.45 -8.85
N CYS A 145 -3.82 -3.86 -7.66
CA CYS A 145 -4.90 -3.13 -6.99
C CYS A 145 -5.40 -2.00 -7.89
N MET A 146 -6.72 -1.95 -8.11
CA MET A 146 -7.35 -0.98 -9.01
C MET A 146 -7.55 0.41 -8.39
N GLN A 147 -7.23 0.58 -7.11
CA GLN A 147 -7.39 1.85 -6.38
C GLN A 147 -8.80 2.43 -6.58
N CYS A 148 -9.82 1.60 -6.33
CA CYS A 148 -11.21 1.89 -6.65
C CYS A 148 -11.69 3.20 -6.02
N GLU A 149 -12.56 3.93 -6.74
CA GLU A 149 -13.21 5.14 -6.22
C GLU A 149 -14.07 4.83 -4.98
N ASN A 150 -14.85 3.75 -5.05
CA ASN A 150 -15.63 3.20 -3.96
C ASN A 150 -15.09 1.82 -3.58
N PRO A 151 -14.02 1.75 -2.76
CA PRO A 151 -13.34 0.49 -2.48
C PRO A 151 -14.15 -0.38 -1.49
N PRO A 152 -14.58 -1.60 -1.86
CA PRO A 152 -15.32 -2.47 -0.96
C PRO A 152 -14.47 -2.98 0.22
N CYS A 153 -13.14 -2.89 0.10
CA CYS A 153 -12.20 -3.32 1.13
C CYS A 153 -12.02 -2.33 2.30
N THR A 154 -12.45 -1.06 2.18
CA THR A 154 -12.38 -0.08 3.28
C THR A 154 -13.49 -0.28 4.33
N PRO A 155 -14.80 -0.35 4.00
CA PRO A 155 -15.84 -0.43 5.02
C PRO A 155 -15.82 -1.76 5.80
N VAL A 156 -15.25 -2.82 5.22
CA VAL A 156 -15.15 -4.13 5.88
C VAL A 156 -14.01 -4.22 6.89
N CYS A 157 -13.14 -3.20 6.98
CA CYS A 157 -12.02 -3.21 7.91
C CYS A 157 -12.48 -2.79 9.31
N PRO A 158 -12.55 -3.71 10.30
CA PRO A 158 -13.13 -3.41 11.61
C PRO A 158 -12.32 -2.39 12.42
N VAL A 159 -11.04 -2.24 12.09
CA VAL A 159 -10.10 -1.34 12.75
C VAL A 159 -9.75 -0.13 11.89
N ASN A 160 -10.40 0.08 10.75
CA ASN A 160 -10.10 1.16 9.81
C ASN A 160 -8.60 1.27 9.43
N ALA A 161 -7.93 0.12 9.28
CA ALA A 161 -6.54 0.04 8.83
C ALA A 161 -6.43 0.26 7.31
N THR A 162 -7.46 -0.09 6.54
CA THR A 162 -7.53 0.24 5.11
C THR A 162 -8.42 1.46 4.92
N PHE A 163 -7.89 2.51 4.30
CA PHE A 163 -8.60 3.77 4.10
C PHE A 163 -8.25 4.39 2.74
N LYS A 164 -9.12 5.28 2.25
CA LYS A 164 -8.89 6.03 1.00
C LYS A 164 -8.30 7.40 1.35
N ARG A 165 -7.18 7.74 0.72
CA ARG A 165 -6.53 9.05 0.83
C ARG A 165 -7.24 10.08 -0.08
N PRO A 166 -7.10 11.39 0.19
CA PRO A 166 -7.67 12.43 -0.66
C PRO A 166 -7.19 12.37 -2.12
N ASP A 167 -5.97 11.87 -2.36
CA ASP A 167 -5.38 11.73 -3.70
C ASP A 167 -5.84 10.50 -4.50
N GLY A 168 -6.86 9.79 -4.00
CA GLY A 168 -7.46 8.61 -4.64
C GLY A 168 -6.78 7.28 -4.31
N ILE A 169 -5.66 7.29 -3.58
CA ILE A 169 -4.94 6.06 -3.22
C ILE A 169 -5.65 5.35 -2.05
N VAL A 170 -5.96 4.06 -2.21
CA VAL A 170 -6.39 3.18 -1.13
C VAL A 170 -5.14 2.65 -0.42
N ALA A 171 -4.87 3.19 0.75
CA ALA A 171 -3.71 2.88 1.57
C ALA A 171 -4.06 1.90 2.69
N ILE A 172 -3.01 1.26 3.24
CA ILE A 172 -3.10 0.37 4.38
C ILE A 172 -2.15 0.89 5.46
N ASP A 173 -2.66 1.07 6.66
CA ASP A 173 -1.87 1.25 7.86
C ASP A 173 -1.49 -0.14 8.41
N TYR A 174 -0.22 -0.52 8.26
CA TYR A 174 0.26 -1.83 8.67
C TYR A 174 0.32 -2.01 10.20
N GLU A 175 0.58 -0.93 10.96
CA GLU A 175 0.59 -0.96 12.43
C GLU A 175 -0.83 -1.19 12.98
N ARG A 176 -1.83 -0.59 12.34
CA ARG A 176 -3.23 -0.74 12.72
C ARG A 176 -3.84 -2.06 12.26
N CYS A 177 -3.25 -2.72 11.27
CA CYS A 177 -3.79 -3.94 10.69
C CYS A 177 -3.68 -5.13 11.66
N ILE A 178 -4.84 -5.67 12.08
CA ILE A 178 -4.90 -6.84 12.96
C ILE A 178 -4.91 -8.19 12.20
N GLY A 179 -4.81 -8.17 10.87
CA GLY A 179 -4.78 -9.39 10.07
C GLY A 179 -6.09 -10.19 10.00
N CYS A 180 -7.25 -9.53 10.15
CA CYS A 180 -8.57 -10.19 10.08
C CYS A 180 -8.99 -10.71 8.68
N ARG A 181 -8.30 -10.29 7.62
CA ARG A 181 -8.46 -10.74 6.21
C ARG A 181 -9.81 -10.50 5.52
N TYR A 182 -10.76 -9.79 6.14
CA TYR A 182 -12.02 -9.45 5.47
C TYR A 182 -11.85 -8.62 4.19
N CYS A 183 -10.79 -7.83 4.12
CA CYS A 183 -10.45 -7.08 2.90
C CYS A 183 -10.05 -7.98 1.72
N LEU A 184 -9.57 -9.21 1.95
CA LEU A 184 -9.24 -10.17 0.89
C LEU A 184 -10.51 -10.68 0.20
N THR A 185 -11.50 -11.09 0.99
CA THR A 185 -12.77 -11.62 0.47
C THR A 185 -13.64 -10.54 -0.15
N ALA A 186 -13.58 -9.31 0.37
CA ALA A 186 -14.34 -8.18 -0.16
C ALA A 186 -13.81 -7.64 -1.50
N CYS A 187 -12.56 -7.93 -1.87
CA CYS A 187 -11.97 -7.40 -3.09
C CYS A 187 -12.43 -8.20 -4.33
N PRO A 188 -13.21 -7.63 -5.27
CA PRO A 188 -13.69 -8.36 -6.44
C PRO A 188 -12.55 -8.76 -7.40
N TYR A 189 -11.42 -8.04 -7.34
CA TYR A 189 -10.24 -8.31 -8.15
C TYR A 189 -9.27 -9.30 -7.49
N GLN A 190 -9.50 -9.68 -6.23
CA GLN A 190 -8.56 -10.46 -5.41
C GLN A 190 -7.15 -9.83 -5.41
N ALA A 191 -7.08 -8.51 -5.39
CA ALA A 191 -5.83 -7.76 -5.44
C ALA A 191 -5.17 -7.56 -4.06
N ARG A 192 -5.75 -8.16 -3.01
CA ARG A 192 -5.23 -8.11 -1.63
C ARG A 192 -4.51 -9.41 -1.34
N SER A 193 -3.33 -9.30 -0.78
CA SER A 193 -2.53 -10.41 -0.26
C SER A 193 -2.43 -10.31 1.25
N PHE A 194 -2.16 -11.44 1.91
CA PHE A 194 -1.84 -11.49 3.33
C PHE A 194 -0.40 -11.97 3.48
N ASP A 195 0.36 -11.24 4.28
CA ASP A 195 1.72 -11.60 4.66
C ASP A 195 1.69 -12.50 5.89
N TRP A 196 2.30 -13.67 5.78
CA TRP A 196 2.34 -14.68 6.83
C TRP A 196 3.55 -14.57 7.76
N GLY A 197 4.43 -13.58 7.54
CA GLY A 197 5.65 -13.40 8.31
C GLY A 197 6.80 -14.32 7.85
N GLU A 198 6.63 -15.00 6.71
CA GLU A 198 7.63 -15.90 6.15
C GLU A 198 8.76 -15.13 5.44
N TYR A 199 9.93 -15.75 5.35
CA TYR A 199 11.07 -15.29 4.55
C TYR A 199 11.47 -16.34 3.51
N TYR A 200 12.09 -15.94 2.40
CA TYR A 200 12.47 -16.86 1.32
C TYR A 200 13.51 -17.90 1.76
N THR A 201 14.33 -17.59 2.77
CA THR A 201 15.47 -18.42 3.20
C THR A 201 15.27 -19.17 4.51
N GLU A 202 14.24 -18.83 5.30
CA GLU A 202 14.03 -19.35 6.66
C GLU A 202 13.86 -20.87 6.73
N ASP A 203 13.29 -21.50 5.69
CA ASP A 203 13.03 -22.95 5.62
C ASP A 203 14.05 -23.75 4.80
N LYS A 204 14.91 -23.08 4.00
CA LYS A 204 15.62 -23.73 2.89
C LYS A 204 17.04 -24.20 3.18
N GLY A 205 17.51 -24.11 4.43
CA GLY A 205 18.86 -24.54 4.81
C GLY A 205 20.01 -23.82 4.08
N LEU A 206 19.72 -22.69 3.43
CA LEU A 206 20.68 -21.85 2.71
C LEU A 206 21.13 -20.71 3.63
N TRP A 207 22.44 -20.44 3.68
CA TRP A 207 23.20 -19.25 4.15
C TRP A 207 22.70 -18.38 5.33
N GLY A 208 21.68 -18.80 6.08
CA GLY A 208 20.97 -17.94 7.02
C GLY A 208 20.07 -16.91 6.34
N LEU A 209 19.33 -16.15 7.15
CA LEU A 209 18.43 -15.11 6.65
C LEU A 209 19.22 -14.03 5.89
N MET A 210 18.84 -13.73 4.66
CA MET A 210 19.59 -12.76 3.86
C MET A 210 19.30 -11.32 4.34
N PRO A 211 20.30 -10.41 4.32
CA PRO A 211 20.12 -9.05 4.82
C PRO A 211 18.94 -8.29 4.19
N TYR A 212 18.75 -8.44 2.88
CA TYR A 212 17.67 -7.76 2.14
C TYR A 212 16.27 -8.15 2.62
N GLU A 213 16.11 -9.34 3.21
CA GLU A 213 14.81 -9.83 3.67
C GLU A 213 14.34 -9.13 4.96
N LYS A 214 15.26 -8.47 5.69
CA LYS A 214 14.96 -7.63 6.86
C LYS A 214 14.90 -6.15 6.53
N GLU A 215 15.22 -5.76 5.29
CA GLU A 215 15.14 -4.36 4.91
C GLU A 215 13.70 -3.86 5.02
N ALA A 216 13.56 -2.63 5.52
CA ALA A 216 12.26 -2.01 5.61
C ALA A 216 11.72 -1.73 4.20
N ASN A 217 10.43 -1.96 3.97
CA ASN A 217 9.79 -1.39 2.79
C ASN A 217 9.53 0.10 3.07
N HIS A 218 9.71 0.93 2.05
CA HIS A 218 9.54 2.38 2.15
C HIS A 218 8.20 2.81 1.57
N GLU A 219 7.11 2.32 2.16
CA GLU A 219 5.76 2.67 1.69
C GLU A 219 5.29 4.01 2.31
N TYR A 220 4.91 4.95 1.43
CA TYR A 220 4.32 6.25 1.78
C TYR A 220 5.21 7.17 2.62
N GLY A 221 6.53 7.12 2.40
CA GLY A 221 7.49 7.94 3.14
C GLY A 221 7.69 7.49 4.59
N LYS A 222 7.25 6.27 4.93
CA LYS A 222 7.52 5.59 6.18
C LYS A 222 8.28 4.29 5.92
N GLU A 223 9.16 3.95 6.85
CA GLU A 223 9.82 2.64 6.88
C GLU A 223 8.93 1.66 7.62
N TRP A 224 8.59 0.53 7.00
CA TRP A 224 7.97 -0.59 7.72
C TRP A 224 8.95 -1.74 7.80
N LYS A 225 9.42 -1.97 9.02
CA LYS A 225 10.28 -3.11 9.32
C LYS A 225 9.42 -4.36 9.48
N ARG A 226 9.86 -5.46 8.90
CA ARG A 226 9.31 -6.79 9.20
C ARG A 226 9.82 -7.23 10.56
N ASP A 227 9.12 -6.83 11.61
CA ASP A 227 9.34 -7.39 12.94
C ASP A 227 8.50 -8.68 13.02
N GLY A 228 9.18 -9.83 13.10
CA GLY A 228 8.59 -11.17 13.06
C GLY A 228 7.47 -11.41 14.07
#